data_AF-X1HZD1-F1
#
_entry.id   AF-X1HZD1-F1
#
_cell.length_a   1.000
_cell.length_b   1.000
_cell.length_c   1.000
_cell.angle_alpha   90.00
_cell.angle_beta   90.00
_cell.angle_gamma   90.00
#
_symmetry.space_group_name_H-M   'P 1'
#
loop_
_entity.id
_entity.type
_entity.pdbx_description
1 polymer ?
#
loop_
_entity_poly.entity_id
_entity_poly.type
_entity_poly.pdbx_seq_one_letter_code
_entity_poly.pdbx_strand_id
1 'polypeptide(L)'
;MEIDITGINLIEFVKGVYRLSVPAGLGWLHFTEGELTYEEAKEILDIWKKDKQFTLDMDYIKGRACKMTVFRKGKNLYIRSPWYDHTDIQLEKLLKMVWPKDIPFPEIKAEEHGISCNCVLCQNKRGTKA
;
A
#
# COMPACT_ATOMS: atom_id res chain seq x y z
N MET A 1 8.71 -8.67 5.25
CA MET A 1 7.91 -9.90 5.03
C MET A 1 7.13 -9.78 3.72
N GLU A 2 6.86 -10.88 3.00
CA GLU A 2 5.93 -10.87 1.84
C GLU A 2 4.55 -11.39 2.27
N ILE A 3 3.49 -10.75 1.80
CA ILE A 3 2.09 -11.12 2.05
C ILE A 3 1.47 -11.50 0.72
N ASP A 4 0.95 -12.73 0.61
CA ASP A 4 0.20 -13.19 -0.55
C ASP A 4 -1.16 -12.50 -0.59
N ILE A 5 -1.47 -11.82 -1.68
CA ILE A 5 -2.73 -11.12 -1.91
C ILE A 5 -3.45 -11.67 -3.14
N THR A 6 -3.13 -12.89 -3.55
CA THR A 6 -3.76 -13.52 -4.71
C THR A 6 -5.27 -13.67 -4.48
N GLY A 7 -6.08 -13.26 -5.47
CA GLY A 7 -7.54 -13.37 -5.41
C GLY A 7 -8.26 -12.16 -4.82
N ILE A 8 -7.55 -11.13 -4.32
CA ILE A 8 -8.21 -9.89 -3.88
C ILE A 8 -8.73 -9.08 -5.07
N ASN A 9 -9.72 -8.21 -4.82
CA ASN A 9 -10.16 -7.22 -5.79
C ASN A 9 -9.13 -6.07 -5.88
N LEU A 10 -8.29 -6.10 -6.94
CA LEU A 10 -7.23 -5.11 -7.13
C LEU A 10 -7.74 -3.68 -7.34
N ILE A 11 -8.94 -3.48 -7.88
CA ILE A 11 -9.52 -2.13 -8.06
C ILE A 11 -9.83 -1.52 -6.70
N GLU A 12 -10.52 -2.27 -5.83
CA GLU A 12 -10.82 -1.82 -4.47
C GLU A 12 -9.54 -1.71 -3.63
N PHE A 13 -8.52 -2.52 -3.91
CA PHE A 13 -7.20 -2.40 -3.29
C PHE A 13 -6.53 -1.08 -3.65
N VAL A 14 -6.46 -0.70 -4.93
CA VAL A 14 -5.88 0.57 -5.39
C VAL A 14 -6.61 1.77 -4.77
N LYS A 15 -7.95 1.72 -4.74
CA LYS A 15 -8.76 2.76 -4.08
C LYS A 15 -8.48 2.83 -2.58
N GLY A 16 -8.34 1.67 -1.91
CA GLY A 16 -7.99 1.58 -0.50
C GLY A 16 -6.60 2.15 -0.19
N VAL A 17 -5.60 1.83 -1.04
CA VAL A 17 -4.25 2.39 -0.96
C VAL A 17 -4.33 3.91 -0.99
N TYR A 18 -4.97 4.46 -2.03
CA TYR A 18 -5.11 5.91 -2.20
C TYR A 18 -5.81 6.58 -1.02
N ARG A 19 -6.93 6.01 -0.54
CA ARG A 19 -7.71 6.55 0.58
C ARG A 19 -6.91 6.63 1.87
N LEU A 20 -6.12 5.60 2.17
CA LEU A 20 -5.34 5.50 3.40
C LEU A 20 -4.00 6.26 3.33
N SER A 21 -3.65 6.74 2.13
CA SER A 21 -2.44 7.52 1.87
C SER A 21 -2.58 8.97 2.27
N VAL A 22 -1.53 9.47 2.92
CA VAL A 22 -1.47 10.86 3.37
C VAL A 22 -1.24 11.81 2.19
N PRO A 23 -1.92 12.97 2.16
CA PRO A 23 -1.53 14.07 1.29
C PRO A 23 -0.08 14.45 1.56
N ALA A 24 0.72 14.54 0.51
CA ALA A 24 2.11 14.96 0.58
C ALA A 24 2.30 16.19 -0.30
N GLY A 25 2.70 17.31 0.31
CA GLY A 25 3.07 18.51 -0.43
C GLY A 25 4.41 18.30 -1.12
N LEU A 26 4.40 18.04 -2.42
CA LEU A 26 5.60 17.98 -3.27
C LEU A 26 5.61 19.15 -4.25
N GLY A 27 5.84 20.36 -3.74
CA GLY A 27 5.91 21.57 -4.57
C GLY A 27 4.67 21.77 -5.44
N TRP A 28 4.82 21.60 -6.76
CA TRP A 28 3.77 21.77 -7.78
C TRP A 28 2.68 20.68 -7.81
N LEU A 29 2.87 19.56 -7.12
CA LEU A 29 1.85 18.51 -6.99
C LEU A 29 0.84 18.90 -5.92
N HIS A 30 -0.22 19.59 -6.34
CA HIS A 30 -1.32 19.93 -5.46
C HIS A 30 -2.14 18.69 -5.11
N PHE A 31 -2.44 18.54 -3.82
CA PHE A 31 -3.43 17.59 -3.33
C PHE A 31 -4.77 17.83 -4.01
N THR A 32 -5.33 16.78 -4.62
CA THR A 32 -6.72 16.82 -5.11
C THR A 32 -7.61 16.11 -4.11
N GLU A 33 -8.58 16.83 -3.57
CA GLU A 33 -9.59 16.26 -2.67
C GLU A 33 -10.50 15.28 -3.44
N GLY A 34 -10.96 14.23 -2.74
CA GLY A 34 -11.81 13.19 -3.30
C GLY A 34 -11.17 11.81 -3.29
N GLU A 35 -11.94 10.84 -3.79
CA GLU A 35 -11.59 9.42 -3.93
C GLU A 35 -11.25 9.10 -5.40
N LEU A 36 -10.54 8.01 -5.66
CA LEU A 36 -10.38 7.51 -7.02
C LEU A 36 -11.69 6.92 -7.54
N THR A 37 -12.03 7.22 -8.79
CA THR A 37 -13.12 6.52 -9.49
C THR A 37 -12.71 5.09 -9.85
N TYR A 38 -13.67 4.27 -10.29
CA TYR A 38 -13.38 2.93 -10.79
C TYR A 38 -12.46 2.99 -12.01
N GLU A 39 -12.75 3.93 -12.92
CA GLU A 39 -12.02 4.14 -14.16
C GLU A 39 -10.57 4.55 -13.87
N GLU A 40 -10.37 5.49 -12.94
CA GLU A 40 -9.02 5.94 -12.54
C GLU A 40 -8.21 4.81 -11.89
N ALA A 41 -8.83 4.02 -11.01
CA ALA A 41 -8.17 2.86 -10.41
C ALA A 41 -7.81 1.80 -11.46
N LYS A 42 -8.66 1.61 -12.47
CA LYS A 42 -8.41 0.72 -13.59
C LYS A 42 -7.28 1.22 -14.48
N GLU A 43 -7.25 2.51 -14.80
CA GLU A 43 -6.17 3.12 -15.58
C GLU A 43 -4.81 2.94 -14.91
N ILE A 44 -4.74 3.11 -13.59
CA ILE A 44 -3.51 2.87 -12.80
C ILE A 44 -3.04 1.42 -12.96
N LEU A 45 -3.94 0.43 -12.89
CA LEU A 45 -3.59 -0.98 -13.10
C LEU A 45 -3.19 -1.29 -14.54
N ASP A 46 -3.88 -0.68 -15.52
CA ASP A 46 -3.64 -0.92 -16.94
C ASP A 46 -2.22 -0.50 -17.38
N ILE A 47 -1.59 0.48 -16.69
CA ILE A 47 -0.18 0.86 -16.89
C ILE A 47 0.76 -0.36 -16.73
N TRP A 48 0.49 -1.21 -15.75
CA TRP A 48 1.34 -2.34 -15.37
C TRP A 48 0.93 -3.66 -16.03
N LYS A 49 -0.11 -3.65 -16.87
CA LYS A 49 -0.71 -4.87 -17.44
C LYS A 49 0.25 -5.75 -18.25
N LYS A 50 1.25 -5.14 -18.89
CA LYS A 50 2.26 -5.84 -19.70
C LYS A 50 3.56 -6.12 -18.94
N ASP A 51 3.67 -5.62 -17.70
CA ASP A 51 4.87 -5.83 -16.91
C ASP A 51 4.95 -7.28 -16.40
N LYS A 52 6.16 -7.83 -16.37
CA LYS A 52 6.41 -9.23 -16.01
C LYS A 52 6.63 -9.42 -14.51
N GLN A 53 7.05 -8.36 -13.82
CA GLN A 53 7.45 -8.36 -12.42
C GLN A 53 6.45 -7.65 -11.52
N PHE A 54 5.75 -6.64 -12.03
CA PHE A 54 4.82 -5.81 -11.29
C PHE A 54 3.40 -5.96 -11.82
N THR A 55 2.43 -5.94 -10.91
CA THR A 55 1.01 -5.80 -11.23
C THR A 55 0.50 -4.41 -10.86
N LEU A 56 1.22 -3.72 -9.97
CA LEU A 56 0.94 -2.36 -9.52
C LEU A 56 2.22 -1.77 -8.96
N ASP A 57 2.51 -0.52 -9.28
CA ASP A 57 3.46 0.30 -8.53
C ASP A 57 2.91 1.73 -8.44
N MET A 58 2.54 2.14 -7.23
CA MET A 58 1.95 3.44 -6.92
C MET A 58 2.93 4.21 -6.06
N ASP A 59 3.55 5.25 -6.63
CA ASP A 59 4.40 6.16 -5.88
C ASP A 59 3.60 7.35 -5.35
N TYR A 60 3.29 8.32 -6.23
CA TYR A 60 2.44 9.47 -5.94
C TYR A 60 1.26 9.53 -6.90
N ILE A 61 0.05 9.59 -6.36
CA ILE A 61 -1.19 9.70 -7.13
C ILE A 61 -1.96 10.92 -6.61
N LYS A 62 -2.25 11.90 -7.48
CA LYS A 62 -3.01 13.12 -7.16
C LYS A 62 -2.58 13.83 -5.85
N GLY A 63 -1.27 13.89 -5.60
CA GLY A 63 -0.70 14.53 -4.41
C GLY A 63 -0.74 13.68 -3.13
N ARG A 64 -1.02 12.38 -3.20
CA ARG A 64 -0.91 11.44 -2.07
C ARG A 64 0.27 10.49 -2.24
N ALA A 65 1.05 10.30 -1.18
CA ALA A 65 2.16 9.35 -1.15
C ALA A 65 1.63 7.92 -0.94
N CYS A 66 1.37 7.21 -2.04
CA CYS A 66 0.77 5.87 -2.01
C CYS A 66 1.78 4.77 -1.66
N LYS A 67 2.98 4.84 -2.24
CA LYS A 67 4.14 4.01 -1.90
C LYS A 67 3.82 2.50 -1.79
N MET A 68 2.99 1.98 -2.70
CA MET A 68 2.54 0.59 -2.69
C MET A 68 2.90 -0.12 -3.99
N THR A 69 3.55 -1.27 -3.87
CA THR A 69 3.94 -2.12 -5.00
C THR A 69 3.35 -3.52 -4.83
N VAL A 70 2.72 -4.03 -5.88
CA VAL A 70 2.28 -5.42 -5.99
C VAL A 70 3.20 -6.15 -6.96
N PHE A 71 3.92 -7.13 -6.43
CA PHE A 71 4.83 -8.00 -7.16
C PHE A 71 4.08 -9.20 -7.72
N ARG A 72 4.47 -9.61 -8.92
CA ARG A 72 3.99 -10.83 -9.57
C ARG A 72 5.06 -11.91 -9.45
N LYS A 73 4.68 -13.10 -8.97
CA LYS A 73 5.49 -14.32 -9.05
C LYS A 73 4.66 -15.44 -9.66
N GLY A 74 4.81 -15.64 -10.96
CA GLY A 74 3.96 -16.56 -11.71
C GLY A 74 2.50 -16.11 -11.71
N LYS A 75 1.62 -16.92 -11.13
CA LYS A 75 0.18 -16.61 -11.00
C LYS A 75 -0.16 -15.84 -9.72
N ASN A 76 0.77 -15.79 -8.77
CA ASN A 76 0.53 -15.25 -7.44
C ASN A 76 0.95 -13.78 -7.37
N LEU A 77 0.26 -13.04 -6.51
CA LEU A 77 0.45 -11.62 -6.28
C LEU A 77 0.90 -11.40 -4.83
N TYR A 78 1.90 -10.57 -4.63
CA TYR A 78 2.49 -10.31 -3.32
C TYR A 78 2.67 -8.82 -3.07
N ILE A 79 2.50 -8.42 -1.82
CA ILE A 79 2.99 -7.12 -1.32
C ILE A 79 4.08 -7.33 -0.29
N ARG A 80 4.84 -6.28 -0.01
CA ARG A 80 5.84 -6.27 1.07
C ARG A 80 5.29 -5.54 2.28
N SER A 81 5.55 -6.10 3.45
CA SER A 81 5.43 -5.43 4.75
C SER A 81 6.84 -5.10 5.28
N PRO A 82 7.06 -3.87 5.82
CA PRO A 82 6.05 -2.84 6.08
C PRO A 82 5.61 -2.07 4.81
N TRP A 83 4.41 -1.47 4.86
CA TRP A 83 3.95 -0.52 3.83
C TRP A 83 4.62 0.83 4.07
N TYR A 84 5.46 1.26 3.13
CA TYR A 84 6.26 2.48 3.27
C TYR A 84 5.38 3.72 3.52
N ASP A 85 5.82 4.59 4.42
CA ASP A 85 5.09 5.75 4.95
C ASP A 85 3.75 5.48 5.67
N HIS A 86 3.39 4.22 5.88
CA HIS A 86 2.15 3.82 6.54
C HIS A 86 2.41 2.96 7.78
N THR A 87 1.46 3.00 8.72
CA THR A 87 1.45 2.15 9.90
C THR A 87 0.97 0.73 9.59
N ASP A 88 1.34 -0.24 10.41
CA ASP A 88 0.82 -1.62 10.31
C ASP A 88 -0.72 -1.67 10.46
N ILE A 89 -1.30 -0.77 11.25
CA ILE A 89 -2.76 -0.64 11.41
C ILE A 89 -3.40 -0.19 10.09
N GLN A 90 -2.75 0.71 9.34
CA GLN A 90 -3.23 1.11 8.00
C GLN A 90 -3.11 -0.03 7.00
N LEU A 91 -2.03 -0.81 7.03
CA LEU A 91 -1.88 -2.00 6.19
C LEU A 91 -2.94 -3.05 6.54
N GLU A 92 -3.17 -3.33 7.81
CA GLU A 92 -4.21 -4.25 8.27
C GLU A 92 -5.59 -3.78 7.82
N LYS A 93 -5.89 -2.48 7.97
CA LYS A 93 -7.14 -1.87 7.52
C LYS A 93 -7.32 -2.01 6.01
N LEU A 94 -6.27 -1.75 5.22
CA LEU A 94 -6.28 -1.92 3.76
C LEU A 94 -6.62 -3.36 3.39
N LEU A 95 -5.92 -4.33 3.98
CA LEU A 95 -6.13 -5.74 3.65
C LEU A 95 -7.54 -6.19 4.06
N LYS A 96 -8.02 -5.83 5.26
CA LYS A 96 -9.38 -6.17 5.71
C LYS A 96 -10.49 -5.62 4.80
N MET A 97 -10.25 -4.50 4.10
CA MET A 97 -11.24 -3.95 3.16
C MET A 97 -11.46 -4.85 1.93
N VAL A 98 -10.45 -5.60 1.52
CA VAL A 98 -10.45 -6.36 0.26
C VAL A 98 -10.23 -7.86 0.43
N TRP A 99 -10.00 -8.30 1.67
CA TRP A 99 -9.73 -9.70 1.97
C TRP A 99 -10.97 -10.57 1.70
N PRO A 100 -10.83 -11.70 0.99
CA PRO A 100 -11.92 -12.64 0.81
C PRO A 100 -12.42 -13.16 2.16
N LYS A 101 -13.74 -13.15 2.36
CA LYS A 101 -14.37 -13.51 3.65
C LYS A 101 -14.23 -14.99 4.01
N ASP A 102 -13.99 -15.81 2.99
CA ASP A 102 -13.85 -17.25 3.05
C ASP A 102 -12.39 -17.71 3.31
N ILE A 103 -11.44 -16.78 3.28
CA ILE A 103 -10.03 -17.07 3.53
C ILE A 103 -9.63 -16.51 4.90
N PRO A 104 -8.97 -17.30 5.78
CA PRO A 104 -8.44 -16.79 7.03
C PRO A 104 -7.55 -15.55 6.80
N PHE A 105 -7.74 -14.52 7.61
CA PHE A 105 -6.91 -13.33 7.55
C PHE A 105 -5.50 -13.65 8.08
N PRO A 106 -4.42 -13.27 7.38
CA PRO A 106 -3.07 -13.59 7.78
C PRO A 106 -2.69 -12.80 9.04
N GLU A 107 -1.88 -13.41 9.90
CA GLU A 107 -1.27 -12.69 11.02
C GLU A 107 -0.21 -11.72 10.49
N ILE A 108 -0.41 -10.42 10.69
CA ILE A 108 0.54 -9.38 10.30
C ILE A 108 1.45 -9.14 11.49
N LYS A 109 2.66 -9.71 11.48
CA LYS A 109 3.68 -9.43 12.50
C LYS A 109 4.10 -7.96 12.41
N ALA A 110 3.74 -7.20 13.44
CA ALA A 110 4.11 -5.81 13.56
C ALA A 110 5.59 -5.69 13.94
N GLU A 111 6.46 -5.34 12.99
CA GLU A 111 7.89 -5.17 13.28
C GLU A 111 8.24 -3.71 13.61
N GLU A 112 7.47 -2.75 13.08
CA GLU A 112 7.58 -1.31 13.32
C GLU A 112 6.25 -0.64 12.98
N HIS A 113 5.86 0.43 13.67
CA HIS A 113 4.69 1.23 13.32
C HIS A 113 4.79 1.95 11.94
N GLY A 114 5.62 1.48 11.01
CA GLY A 114 5.95 2.11 9.73
C GLY A 114 7.27 2.88 9.75
N ILE A 115 7.93 2.97 8.60
CA ILE A 115 9.16 3.79 8.43
C ILE A 115 8.88 5.27 8.76
N SER A 116 7.64 5.74 8.57
CA SER A 116 7.21 7.10 8.93
C SER A 116 6.82 7.31 10.40
N CYS A 117 6.84 6.27 11.25
CA CYS A 117 6.45 6.45 12.65
C CYS A 117 7.49 7.25 13.44
N ASN A 118 7.04 8.37 13.99
CA ASN A 118 7.84 9.24 14.86
C ASN A 118 7.58 9.02 16.35
N CYS A 119 6.95 7.90 16.76
CA CYS A 119 6.76 7.63 18.17
C CYS A 119 8.10 7.39 18.87
N VAL A 120 8.17 7.73 20.16
CA VAL A 120 9.38 7.63 20.99
C VAL A 120 9.99 6.23 20.92
N LEU A 121 9.18 5.17 20.85
CA LEU A 121 9.66 3.79 20.74
C LEU A 121 10.38 3.52 19.41
N CYS A 122 9.80 3.96 18.28
CA CYS A 122 10.40 3.79 16.95
C CYS A 122 11.66 4.65 16.80
N GLN A 123 11.65 5.87 17.32
CA GLN A 123 12.81 6.77 17.29
C GLN A 123 13.95 6.26 18.17
N ASN A 124 13.66 5.77 19.38
CA ASN A 124 14.66 5.16 20.26
C ASN A 124 15.31 3.93 19.63
N LYS A 125 14.51 3.04 19.01
CA LYS A 125 15.02 1.84 18.31
C LYS A 125 15.93 2.18 17.13
N ARG A 126 15.67 3.29 16.42
CA ARG A 126 16.51 3.83 15.34
C ARG A 126 17.79 4.47 15.88
N GLY A 127 17.70 5.23 16.96
CA GLY A 127 18.84 5.88 17.62
C GLY A 127 19.84 4.89 18.25
N THR A 128 19.37 3.71 18.68
CA THR A 128 20.24 2.65 19.24
C THR A 128 21.01 1.84 18.20
N LYS A 129 20.76 2.02 16.89
CA LYS A 129 21.47 1.34 15.80
C LYS A 129 22.61 2.18 15.19
N ALA A 130 22.93 3.33 15.78
CA ALA A 130 24.05 4.20 15.38
C ALA A 130 25.33 3.86 16.15
#